data_AF-A0A0F8YQW5-F1
#
_entry.id   AF-A0A0F8YQW5-F1
#
_cell.length_a   1.000
_cell.length_b   1.000
_cell.length_c   1.000
_cell.angle_alpha   90.00
_cell.angle_beta   90.00
_cell.angle_gamma   90.00
#
_symmetry.space_group_name_H-M   'P 1'
#
loop_
_entity.id
_entity.type
_entity.pdbx_description
1 polymer ?
#
loop_
_entity_poly.entity_id
_entity_poly.type
_entity_poly.pdbx_seq_one_letter_code
_entity_poly.pdbx_strand_id
1 'polypeptide(L)'
;MALTTEEVDLCNQSLGRLGAKQFTFGDITSKQSVQCLLHYGQTKDALLQSHFWRFADVRAALTLDTNSPAFEWDNQFELPSDYLCLRSIYDNRLVDNTRRSFAIEGQRMLSNDNTMQIRYVR
;
A
#
# COMPACT_ATOMS: atom_id res chain seq x y z
N MET A 1 6.90 6.78 -14.23
CA MET A 1 7.77 7.39 -13.19
C MET A 1 9.11 6.66 -13.25
N ALA A 2 10.24 7.38 -13.18
CA ALA A 2 11.56 6.74 -13.21
C ALA A 2 11.86 6.06 -11.85
N LEU A 3 12.59 4.96 -11.86
CA LEU A 3 13.08 4.29 -10.65
C LEU A 3 14.04 5.22 -9.90
N THR A 4 14.01 5.17 -8.57
CA THR A 4 15.00 5.81 -7.68
C THR A 4 16.36 5.13 -7.80
N THR A 5 17.42 5.77 -7.31
CA THR A 5 18.78 5.23 -7.42
C THR A 5 18.91 3.88 -6.70
N GLU A 6 18.28 3.73 -5.53
CA GLU A 6 18.28 2.50 -4.74
C GLU A 6 17.54 1.36 -5.47
N GLU A 7 16.45 1.68 -6.15
CA GLU A 7 15.69 0.72 -6.94
C GLU A 7 16.49 0.26 -8.16
N VAL A 8 17.22 1.18 -8.82
CA VAL A 8 18.13 0.85 -9.92
C VAL A 8 19.25 -0.07 -9.45
N ASP A 9 19.82 0.16 -8.28
CA ASP A 9 20.86 -0.71 -7.73
C ASP A 9 20.33 -2.12 -7.45
N LEU A 10 19.12 -2.25 -6.91
CA LEU A 10 18.48 -3.55 -6.68
C LEU A 10 18.18 -4.28 -8.00
N CYS A 11 17.69 -3.56 -9.02
CA CYS A 11 17.52 -4.10 -10.37
C CYS A 11 18.86 -4.52 -11.00
N ASN A 12 19.92 -3.76 -10.81
CA ASN A 12 21.25 -4.12 -11.31
C ASN A 12 21.83 -5.35 -10.61
N GLN A 13 21.52 -5.57 -9.32
CA GLN A 13 21.87 -6.80 -8.62
C GLN A 13 21.14 -8.02 -9.19
N SER A 14 19.85 -7.90 -9.50
CA SER A 14 19.08 -9.00 -10.11
C SER A 14 19.55 -9.29 -11.54
N LEU A 15 19.83 -8.26 -12.34
CA LEU A 15 20.41 -8.39 -13.68
C LEU A 15 21.80 -9.04 -13.64
N GLY A 16 22.62 -8.71 -12.64
CA GLY A 16 23.94 -9.33 -12.43
C GLY A 16 23.85 -10.84 -12.21
N ARG A 17 22.80 -11.32 -11.51
CA ARG A 17 22.55 -12.76 -11.33
C ARG A 17 22.16 -13.47 -12.64
N LEU A 18 21.59 -12.73 -13.59
CA LEU A 18 21.22 -13.24 -14.91
C LEU A 18 22.35 -13.07 -15.96
N GLY A 19 23.46 -12.42 -15.60
CA GLY A 19 24.52 -12.06 -16.54
C GLY A 19 24.13 -10.97 -17.55
N ALA A 20 23.06 -10.22 -17.27
CA ALA A 20 22.60 -9.13 -18.12
C ALA A 20 23.39 -7.84 -17.86
N LYS A 21 23.46 -6.97 -18.89
CA LYS A 21 24.12 -5.67 -18.77
C LYS A 21 23.34 -4.76 -17.80
N GLN A 22 24.07 -4.13 -16.89
CA GLN A 22 23.54 -3.13 -15.97
C GLN A 22 23.19 -1.82 -16.70
N PHE A 23 22.31 -1.03 -16.10
CA PHE A 23 21.91 0.28 -16.60
C PHE A 23 22.10 1.36 -15.53
N THR A 24 22.21 2.62 -15.97
CA THR A 24 22.41 3.76 -15.08
C THR A 24 21.09 4.40 -14.70
N PHE A 25 21.09 5.11 -13.58
CA PHE A 25 19.95 5.92 -13.16
C PHE A 25 19.49 6.88 -14.27
N GLY A 26 18.18 7.00 -14.46
CA GLY A 26 17.57 7.85 -15.50
C GLY A 26 17.51 7.24 -16.90
N ASP A 27 18.10 6.07 -17.15
CA ASP A 27 17.88 5.36 -18.41
C ASP A 27 16.45 4.81 -18.44
N ILE A 28 15.69 5.15 -19.48
CA ILE A 28 14.32 4.67 -19.73
C ILE A 28 14.20 3.99 -21.09
N THR A 29 15.32 3.76 -21.76
CA THR A 29 15.40 3.37 -23.16
C THR A 29 15.97 1.97 -23.35
N SER A 30 16.89 1.55 -22.49
CA SER A 30 17.43 0.19 -22.56
C SER A 30 16.34 -0.83 -22.27
N LYS A 31 16.42 -1.97 -22.96
CA LYS A 31 15.47 -3.07 -22.77
C LYS A 31 15.42 -3.49 -21.30
N GLN A 32 16.57 -3.52 -20.63
CA GLN A 32 16.70 -3.88 -19.22
C GLN A 32 15.96 -2.89 -18.32
N SER A 33 16.17 -1.59 -18.52
CA SER A 33 15.48 -0.57 -17.73
C SER A 33 13.96 -0.64 -17.92
N VAL A 34 13.48 -0.76 -19.16
CA VAL A 34 12.05 -0.86 -19.45
C VAL A 34 11.40 -2.06 -18.75
N GLN A 35 12.07 -3.23 -18.75
CA GLN A 35 11.56 -4.41 -18.05
C GLN A 35 11.58 -4.21 -16.52
N CYS A 36 12.62 -3.60 -15.97
CA CYS A 36 12.69 -3.29 -14.54
C CYS A 36 11.60 -2.30 -14.12
N LEU A 37 11.38 -1.24 -14.90
CA LEU A 37 10.31 -0.25 -14.69
C LEU A 37 8.92 -0.90 -14.69
N LEU A 38 8.68 -1.86 -15.58
CA LEU A 38 7.40 -2.56 -15.68
C LEU A 38 7.14 -3.47 -14.47
N HIS A 39 8.16 -4.18 -13.99
CA HIS A 39 7.96 -5.26 -13.01
C HIS A 39 8.27 -4.87 -11.57
N TYR A 40 9.15 -3.90 -11.34
CA TYR A 40 9.64 -3.62 -9.98
C TYR A 40 8.52 -3.20 -9.03
N GLY A 41 7.69 -2.22 -9.41
CA GLY A 41 6.61 -1.71 -8.56
C GLY A 41 5.62 -2.80 -8.14
N GLN A 42 5.02 -3.49 -9.11
CA GLN A 42 4.08 -4.58 -8.85
C GLN A 42 4.68 -5.70 -7.99
N THR A 43 5.97 -6.02 -8.17
CA THR A 43 6.63 -7.10 -7.42
C THR A 43 6.88 -6.68 -5.98
N LYS A 44 7.30 -5.43 -5.77
CA LYS A 44 7.48 -4.84 -4.44
C LYS A 44 6.17 -4.84 -3.68
N ASP A 45 5.09 -4.35 -4.29
CA ASP A 45 3.79 -4.22 -3.65
C ASP A 45 3.22 -5.61 -3.32
N ALA A 46 3.33 -6.59 -4.23
CA ALA A 46 2.92 -7.96 -3.97
C ALA A 46 3.71 -8.61 -2.82
N LEU A 47 5.03 -8.36 -2.73
CA LEU A 47 5.86 -8.88 -1.65
C LEU A 47 5.48 -8.26 -0.31
N LEU A 48 5.21 -6.95 -0.28
CA LEU A 48 4.78 -6.25 0.93
C LEU A 48 3.41 -6.75 1.40
N GLN A 49 2.51 -7.08 0.49
CA GLN A 49 1.21 -7.67 0.82
C GLN A 49 1.28 -9.13 1.29
N SER A 50 2.28 -9.89 0.85
CA SER A 50 2.38 -11.33 1.14
C SER A 50 2.55 -11.66 2.63
N HIS A 51 3.15 -10.75 3.40
CA HIS A 51 3.45 -10.97 4.81
C HIS A 51 3.34 -9.68 5.62
N PHE A 52 3.06 -9.79 6.93
CA PHE A 52 3.00 -8.63 7.83
C PHE A 52 4.39 -8.17 8.28
N TRP A 53 5.12 -7.54 7.37
CA TRP A 53 6.42 -6.95 7.63
C TRP A 53 6.32 -5.81 8.65
N ARG A 54 7.08 -5.90 9.74
CA ARG A 54 7.04 -4.89 10.82
C ARG A 54 7.49 -3.50 10.39
N PHE A 55 8.36 -3.41 9.39
CA PHE A 55 8.89 -2.13 8.90
C PHE A 55 7.94 -1.42 7.92
N ALA A 56 7.07 -2.19 7.26
CA ALA A 56 6.06 -1.67 6.32
C ALA A 56 4.76 -1.27 7.04
N ASP A 57 4.69 -1.51 8.35
CA ASP A 57 3.53 -1.25 9.19
C ASP A 57 3.42 0.24 9.55
N VAL A 58 2.32 0.87 9.16
CA VAL A 58 2.05 2.28 9.44
C VAL A 58 0.71 2.44 10.13
N ARG A 59 0.64 3.43 11.03
CA ARG A 59 -0.61 3.82 11.70
C ARG A 59 -1.11 5.13 11.09
N ALA A 60 -2.39 5.17 10.74
CA ALA A 60 -3.04 6.38 10.27
C ALA A 60 -4.42 6.55 10.91
N ALA A 61 -4.76 7.79 11.22
CA ALA A 61 -6.14 8.19 11.47
C ALA A 61 -6.73 8.62 10.13
N LEU A 62 -7.86 8.03 9.74
CA LEU A 62 -8.47 8.30 8.45
C LEU A 62 -9.29 9.58 8.50
N THR A 63 -9.29 10.30 7.38
CA THR A 63 -10.11 11.51 7.20
C THR A 63 -11.50 11.10 6.74
N LEU A 64 -12.53 11.60 7.43
CA LEU A 64 -13.92 11.43 7.04
C LEU A 64 -14.19 12.20 5.74
N ASP A 65 -14.80 11.54 4.75
CA ASP A 65 -15.25 12.21 3.53
C ASP A 65 -16.56 12.98 3.81
N THR A 66 -16.74 14.08 3.10
CA THR A 66 -17.96 14.88 3.07
C THR A 66 -19.13 14.17 2.39
N ASN A 67 -18.86 13.21 1.51
CA ASN A 67 -19.90 12.43 0.84
C ASN A 67 -20.23 11.18 1.65
N SER A 68 -21.51 10.89 1.83
CA SER A 68 -21.96 9.63 2.43
C SER A 68 -22.13 8.53 1.37
N PRO A 69 -22.00 7.25 1.77
CA PRO A 69 -22.36 6.10 0.94
C PRO A 69 -23.83 6.13 0.53
N ALA A 70 -24.16 5.47 -0.58
CA ALA A 70 -25.53 5.45 -1.09
C ALA A 70 -26.50 4.67 -0.17
N PHE A 71 -26.03 3.61 0.50
CA PHE A 71 -26.80 2.77 1.42
C PHE A 71 -25.86 1.98 2.35
N GLU A 72 -26.43 1.27 3.32
CA GLU A 72 -25.78 0.37 4.31
C GLU A 72 -24.88 1.04 5.36
N TRP A 73 -24.05 2.01 4.96
CA TRP A 73 -23.06 2.65 5.81
C TRP A 73 -23.33 4.14 5.98
N ASP A 74 -23.15 4.65 7.20
CA ASP A 74 -23.40 6.07 7.50
C ASP A 74 -22.26 6.98 6.99
N ASN A 75 -21.02 6.49 7.08
CA ASN A 75 -19.81 7.28 6.81
C ASN A 75 -18.84 6.54 5.88
N GLN A 76 -18.01 7.31 5.16
CA GLN A 76 -16.87 6.79 4.40
C GLN A 76 -15.60 7.59 4.69
N PHE A 77 -14.47 6.91 4.63
CA PHE A 77 -13.16 7.42 4.95
C PHE A 77 -12.21 7.21 3.78
N GLU A 78 -11.40 8.21 3.47
CA GLU A 78 -10.38 8.11 2.41
C GLU A 78 -9.15 7.34 2.94
N LEU A 79 -8.74 6.30 2.20
CA LEU A 79 -7.54 5.54 2.50
C LEU A 79 -6.29 6.30 2.01
N PRO A 80 -5.14 6.14 2.67
CA PRO A 80 -3.88 6.71 2.20
C PRO A 80 -3.52 6.23 0.78
N SER A 81 -2.86 7.09 0.00
CA SER A 81 -2.47 6.76 -1.38
C SER A 81 -1.44 5.62 -1.47
N ASP A 82 -0.71 5.37 -0.38
CA ASP A 82 0.25 4.29 -0.23
C ASP A 82 -0.36 3.03 0.42
N TYR A 83 -1.69 2.94 0.53
CA TYR A 83 -2.36 1.80 1.13
C TYR A 83 -2.24 0.54 0.26
N LEU A 84 -1.62 -0.51 0.80
CA LEU A 84 -1.55 -1.83 0.16
C LEU A 84 -2.49 -2.86 0.81
N CYS A 85 -2.53 -2.92 2.14
CA CYS A 85 -3.32 -3.93 2.85
C CYS A 85 -3.68 -3.49 4.27
N LEU A 86 -4.91 -3.77 4.72
CA LEU A 86 -5.34 -3.54 6.09
C LEU A 86 -4.73 -4.59 7.01
N ARG A 87 -4.12 -4.13 8.12
CA ARG A 87 -3.57 -5.03 9.13
C ARG A 87 -4.45 -5.15 10.35
N SER A 88 -4.89 -4.02 10.91
CA SER A 88 -5.77 -4.02 12.08
C SER A 88 -6.46 -2.68 12.22
N ILE A 89 -7.68 -2.68 12.75
CA ILE A 89 -8.38 -1.48 13.17
C ILE A 89 -8.13 -1.26 14.65
N TYR A 90 -7.83 -0.02 15.03
CA TYR A 90 -7.73 0.35 16.42
C TYR A 90 -9.15 0.53 16.99
N ASP A 91 -9.51 -0.32 17.95
CA ASP A 91 -10.87 -0.30 18.50
C ASP A 91 -11.00 0.56 19.75
N ASN A 92 -9.91 0.92 20.45
CA ASN A 92 -9.92 1.71 21.70
C ASN A 92 -10.91 1.26 22.79
N ARG A 93 -11.49 0.07 22.67
CA ARG A 93 -12.51 -0.46 23.57
C ARG A 93 -11.90 -1.66 24.27
N LEU A 94 -11.88 -1.61 25.60
CA LEU A 94 -11.36 -2.67 26.47
C LEU A 94 -12.40 -3.79 26.70
N VAL A 95 -13.40 -3.90 25.82
CA VAL A 95 -14.53 -4.82 25.99
C VAL A 95 -14.44 -5.88 24.90
N ASP A 96 -14.47 -7.15 25.28
CA ASP A 96 -14.18 -8.34 24.44
C ASP A 96 -15.10 -8.54 23.21
N ASN A 97 -16.00 -7.61 22.88
CA ASN A 97 -17.01 -7.80 21.83
C ASN A 97 -17.25 -6.61 20.89
N THR A 98 -16.25 -5.76 20.64
CA THR A 98 -16.39 -4.63 19.70
C THR A 98 -15.61 -4.81 18.41
N ARG A 99 -16.00 -5.82 17.60
CA ARG A 99 -15.60 -5.79 16.20
C ARG A 99 -16.32 -4.62 15.53
N ARG A 100 -15.58 -3.56 15.19
CA ARG A 100 -16.10 -2.49 14.34
C ARG A 100 -16.51 -3.09 13.01
N SER A 101 -17.74 -2.85 12.59
CA SER A 101 -18.20 -3.20 11.25
C SER A 101 -17.60 -2.21 10.26
N PHE A 102 -16.97 -2.74 9.23
CA PHE A 102 -16.42 -1.95 8.14
C PHE A 102 -16.46 -2.72 6.83
N ALA A 103 -16.49 -1.99 5.73
CA ALA A 103 -16.21 -2.51 4.39
C ALA A 103 -15.10 -1.69 3.75
N ILE A 104 -14.35 -2.29 2.82
CA ILE A 104 -13.36 -1.59 2.01
C ILE A 104 -13.81 -1.69 0.56
N GLU A 105 -13.99 -0.54 -0.08
CA GLU A 105 -14.43 -0.42 -1.46
C GLU A 105 -13.52 0.57 -2.20
N GLY A 106 -12.75 0.07 -3.16
CA GLY A 106 -11.75 0.87 -3.87
C GLY A 106 -10.71 1.46 -2.89
N GLN A 107 -10.56 2.79 -2.91
CA GLN A 107 -9.68 3.54 -1.98
C GLN A 107 -10.44 4.11 -0.77
N ARG A 108 -11.61 3.53 -0.44
CA ARG A 108 -12.43 4.00 0.68
C ARG A 108 -12.69 2.90 1.68
N MET A 109 -12.80 3.31 2.93
CA MET A 109 -13.25 2.47 4.03
C MET A 109 -14.60 2.99 4.52
N LEU A 110 -15.59 2.11 4.56
CA LEU A 110 -16.96 2.40 4.95
C LEU A 110 -17.17 1.95 6.39
N SER A 111 -17.85 2.76 7.21
CA SER A 111 -18.18 2.41 8.58
C SER A 111 -19.31 3.28 9.12
N ASN A 112 -19.95 2.85 10.21
CA ASN A 112 -20.95 3.66 10.92
C ASN A 112 -20.32 4.50 12.04
N ASP A 113 -19.02 4.33 12.31
CA ASP A 113 -18.30 5.16 13.28
C ASP A 113 -17.94 6.53 12.67
N ASN A 114 -17.83 7.56 13.51
CA ASN A 114 -17.42 8.92 13.09
C ASN A 114 -15.90 9.10 13.00
N THR A 115 -15.13 8.17 13.57
CA THR A 115 -13.66 8.19 13.57
C THR A 115 -13.13 6.79 13.33
N MET A 116 -12.12 6.70 12.48
CA MET A 116 -11.48 5.44 12.14
C MET A 116 -9.97 5.56 12.21
N GLN A 117 -9.34 4.64 12.93
CA GLN A 117 -7.90 4.58 13.12
C GLN A 117 -7.45 3.18 12.72
N ILE A 118 -6.52 3.11 11.77
CA ILE A 118 -6.09 1.84 11.21
C ILE A 118 -4.58 1.70 11.30
N ARG A 119 -4.17 0.45 11.20
CA ARG A 119 -2.82 0.03 10.91
C ARG A 119 -2.86 -0.69 9.57
N TYR A 120 -1.99 -0.28 8.65
CA TYR A 120 -1.95 -0.79 7.29
C TYR A 120 -0.51 -1.00 6.83
N VAL A 121 -0.36 -1.74 5.74
CA VAL A 121 0.91 -1.96 5.05
C VAL A 121 1.04 -0.92 3.93
N ARG A 122 2.18 -0.24 3.87
CA ARG A 122 2.61 0.63 2.75
C ARG A 122 3.78 0.06 1.98
#